data_AF-A0A133QHS3-F1
#
_entry.id   AF-A0A133QHS3-F1
#
_cell.length_a   1.000
_cell.length_b   1.000
_cell.length_c   1.000
_cell.angle_alpha   90.00
_cell.angle_beta   90.00
_cell.angle_gamma   90.00
#
_symmetry.space_group_name_H-M   'P 1'
#
loop_
_entity.id
_entity.type
_entity.pdbx_description
1 polymer ?
#
loop_
_entity_poly.entity_id
_entity_poly.type
_entity_poly.pdbx_seq_one_letter_code
_entity_poly.pdbx_strand_id
1 'polypeptide(L)'
;MFAFLKFILLIFFLFLVAIIWIAYSFFRQIRRSARRFRPEEHQDGSHVNGNTIIDYRTTEQRNKKVISDDEGEYVDFTISDKQDTDKAE
;
A
#
# COMPACT_ATOMS: atom_id res chain seq x y z
N MET A 1 -3.88 45.21 36.57
CA MET A 1 -3.28 45.08 35.21
C MET A 1 -2.25 43.95 35.14
N PHE A 2 -1.18 43.94 35.97
CA PHE A 2 -0.14 42.89 35.93
C PHE A 2 -0.61 41.46 36.26
N ALA A 3 -1.59 41.28 37.14
CA ALA A 3 -2.13 39.95 37.46
C ALA A 3 -2.86 39.30 36.27
N PHE A 4 -3.56 40.10 35.47
CA PHE A 4 -4.26 39.64 34.27
C PHE A 4 -3.28 39.20 33.17
N LEU A 5 -2.20 39.99 32.98
CA LEU A 5 -1.12 39.62 32.07
C LEU A 5 -0.45 38.30 32.49
N LYS A 6 -0.15 38.12 33.78
CA LYS A 6 0.42 36.86 34.31
C LYS A 6 -0.51 35.67 34.11
N PHE A 7 -1.82 35.85 34.25
CA PHE A 7 -2.82 34.80 34.02
C PHE A 7 -2.87 34.35 32.56
N ILE A 8 -2.88 35.29 31.62
CA ILE A 8 -2.80 35.00 30.18
C ILE A 8 -1.48 34.29 29.84
N LEU A 9 -0.36 34.75 30.41
CA LEU A 9 0.95 34.14 30.22
C LEU A 9 1.00 32.70 30.76
N LEU A 10 0.37 32.44 31.89
CA LEU A 10 0.29 31.11 32.49
C LEU A 10 -0.49 30.16 31.57
N ILE A 11 -1.65 30.58 31.06
CA ILE A 11 -2.44 29.78 30.11
C ILE A 11 -1.63 29.52 28.84
N PHE A 12 -0.95 30.55 28.30
CA PHE A 12 -0.10 30.42 27.13
C PHE A 12 0.99 29.36 27.32
N PHE A 13 1.70 29.38 28.45
CA PHE A 13 2.71 28.35 28.76
C PHE A 13 2.11 26.95 28.87
N LEU A 14 0.90 26.82 29.42
CA LEU A 14 0.21 25.55 29.55
C LEU A 14 -0.11 24.94 28.17
N PHE A 15 -0.60 25.76 27.24
CA PHE A 15 -0.80 25.35 25.85
C PHE A 15 0.52 25.03 25.14
N LEU A 16 1.58 25.82 25.38
CA LEU A 16 2.90 25.58 24.80
C LEU A 16 3.42 24.18 25.17
N VAL A 17 3.33 23.82 26.44
CA VAL A 17 3.74 22.48 26.94
C VAL A 17 2.89 21.39 26.31
N ALA A 18 1.57 21.59 26.20
CA ALA A 18 0.67 20.63 25.56
C ALA A 18 1.03 20.39 24.09
N ILE A 19 1.31 21.45 23.32
CA ILE A 19 1.71 21.35 21.90
C ILE A 19 3.04 20.59 21.77
N ILE A 20 4.04 20.90 22.60
CA ILE A 20 5.34 20.21 22.59
C ILE A 20 5.15 18.72 22.89
N TRP A 21 4.30 18.38 23.86
CA TRP A 21 3.99 16.98 24.21
C TRP A 21 3.33 16.23 23.04
N ILE A 22 2.35 16.87 22.40
CA ILE A 22 1.67 16.31 21.22
C ILE A 22 2.68 16.07 20.09
N ALA A 23 3.51 17.07 19.76
CA ALA A 23 4.54 16.95 18.73
C ALA A 23 5.56 15.84 19.06
N TYR A 24 6.01 15.73 20.32
CA TYR A 24 6.91 14.67 20.76
C TYR A 24 6.28 13.28 20.62
N SER A 25 5.00 13.14 20.99
CA SER A 25 4.25 11.89 20.85
C SER A 25 4.17 11.45 19.39
N PHE A 26 3.78 12.37 18.49
CA PHE A 26 3.72 12.10 17.06
C PHE A 26 5.10 11.80 16.47
N PHE A 27 6.16 12.54 16.85
CA PHE A 27 7.52 12.24 16.41
C PHE A 27 7.94 10.82 16.80
N ARG A 28 7.64 10.40 18.03
CA ARG A 28 7.93 9.04 18.52
C ARG A 28 7.12 7.98 17.76
N GLN A 29 5.87 8.27 17.39
CA GLN A 29 5.00 7.36 16.65
C GLN A 29 5.40 7.26 15.17
N ILE A 30 5.67 8.39 14.52
CA ILE A 30 6.15 8.46 13.13
C ILE A 30 7.49 7.73 13.00
N ARG A 31 8.41 7.87 13.95
CA ARG A 31 9.70 7.13 13.91
C ARG A 31 9.54 5.60 14.02
N ARG A 32 8.43 5.11 14.58
CA ARG A 32 8.09 3.68 14.60
C ARG A 32 7.44 3.24 13.28
N SER A 33 6.52 4.04 12.75
CA SER A 33 5.81 3.74 11.49
C SER A 33 6.66 3.95 10.24
N ALA A 34 7.65 4.87 10.29
CA ALA A 34 8.59 5.13 9.20
C ALA A 34 9.49 3.93 8.87
N ARG A 35 9.58 2.92 9.76
CA ARG A 35 10.26 1.65 9.42
C ARG A 35 9.49 0.82 8.40
N ARG A 36 8.17 0.97 8.31
CA ARG A 36 7.34 0.27 7.32
C ARG A 36 7.36 0.94 5.94
N PHE A 37 7.83 2.18 5.86
CA PHE A 37 7.97 2.95 4.62
C PHE A 37 9.43 3.14 4.21
N ARG A 38 10.39 2.61 4.99
CA ARG A 38 11.71 2.34 4.44
C ARG A 38 11.48 1.19 3.45
N PRO A 39 11.80 1.33 2.16
CA PRO A 39 12.02 0.16 1.34
C PRO A 39 13.19 -0.57 2.02
N GLU A 40 12.85 -1.54 2.87
CA GLU A 40 13.84 -2.49 3.33
C GLU A 40 14.36 -3.15 2.06
N GLU A 41 15.61 -2.83 1.73
CA GLU A 41 16.51 -3.75 1.04
C GLU A 41 16.15 -5.15 1.51
N HIS A 42 15.64 -5.97 0.60
CA HIS A 42 15.17 -7.32 0.87
C HIS A 42 16.23 -8.09 1.66
N GLN A 43 16.09 -8.13 2.99
CA GLN A 43 16.82 -9.06 3.82
C GLN A 43 15.98 -10.34 3.85
N ASP A 44 16.44 -11.30 3.05
CA ASP A 44 16.10 -12.71 3.14
C ASP A 44 16.02 -13.15 4.60
N GLY A 45 14.80 -13.32 5.10
CA GLY A 45 14.57 -13.61 6.50
C GLY A 45 13.11 -13.87 6.80
N SER A 46 12.39 -14.50 5.87
CA SER A 46 10.99 -14.81 6.06
C SER A 46 10.85 -16.09 6.91
N HIS A 47 10.63 -15.93 8.22
CA HIS A 47 9.94 -16.95 8.99
C HIS A 47 8.47 -16.97 8.53
N VAL A 48 8.15 -17.83 7.56
CA VAL A 48 6.78 -18.00 7.09
C VAL A 48 6.22 -19.31 7.63
N ASN A 49 5.39 -19.17 8.67
CA ASN A 49 4.57 -20.26 9.17
C ASN A 49 3.29 -20.32 8.30
N GLY A 50 3.36 -21.01 7.16
CA GLY A 50 2.23 -21.19 6.23
C GLY A 50 2.64 -21.62 4.82
N ASN A 51 1.65 -22.01 4.00
CA ASN A 51 1.82 -22.37 2.59
C ASN A 51 2.01 -21.10 1.71
N THR A 52 3.14 -20.42 1.91
CA THR A 52 3.47 -19.19 1.20
C THR A 52 4.55 -19.47 0.18
N ILE A 53 4.28 -19.16 -1.08
CA ILE A 53 5.24 -19.26 -2.17
C ILE A 53 6.07 -17.97 -2.17
N ILE A 54 7.38 -18.10 -1.95
CA ILE A 54 8.33 -16.99 -2.00
C ILE A 54 8.96 -16.97 -3.40
N ASP A 55 8.84 -15.83 -4.07
CA ASP A 55 9.45 -15.62 -5.39
C ASP A 55 10.85 -15.03 -5.24
N TYR A 56 11.87 -15.88 -5.42
CA TYR A 56 13.28 -15.52 -5.35
C TYR A 56 13.83 -14.86 -6.63
N ARG A 57 13.01 -14.64 -7.66
CA ARG A 57 13.44 -14.00 -8.91
C ARG A 57 13.79 -12.52 -8.68
N THR A 58 14.83 -12.06 -9.36
CA THR A 58 15.19 -10.63 -9.37
C THR A 58 14.09 -9.79 -10.05
N THR A 59 14.05 -8.48 -9.81
CA THR A 59 13.06 -7.57 -10.43
C THR A 59 13.10 -7.65 -11.96
N GLU A 60 14.29 -7.76 -12.54
CA GLU A 60 14.48 -7.94 -13.99
C GLU A 60 13.90 -9.25 -14.50
N GLN A 61 14.04 -10.35 -13.74
CA GLN A 61 13.49 -11.65 -14.11
C GLN A 61 11.96 -11.71 -13.95
N ARG A 62 11.40 -10.98 -12.98
CA ARG A 62 9.94 -10.87 -12.80
C ARG A 62 9.25 -10.11 -13.93
N ASN A 63 9.91 -9.10 -14.48
CA ASN A 63 9.33 -8.26 -15.53
C ASN A 63 9.44 -8.86 -16.94
N LYS A 64 9.98 -10.08 -17.08
CA LYS A 64 10.04 -10.78 -18.36
C LYS A 64 8.68 -11.38 -18.71
N LYS A 65 8.31 -11.27 -19.99
CA LYS A 65 7.12 -11.93 -20.55
C LYS A 65 7.25 -13.44 -20.33
N VAL A 66 6.23 -14.05 -19.69
CA VAL A 66 6.23 -15.48 -19.34
C VAL A 66 5.73 -16.35 -20.50
N ILE A 67 4.93 -15.77 -21.40
CA ILE A 67 4.39 -16.43 -22.59
C ILE A 67 5.12 -15.86 -23.79
N SER A 68 5.75 -16.69 -24.60
CA SER A 68 6.52 -16.23 -25.76
C SER A 68 5.57 -15.64 -26.83
N ASP A 69 6.08 -14.81 -27.76
CA ASP A 69 5.23 -14.25 -28.82
C ASP A 69 4.81 -15.28 -29.87
N ASP A 70 5.50 -16.42 -29.92
CA ASP A 70 5.28 -17.58 -30.79
C ASP A 70 4.42 -18.69 -30.15
N GLU A 71 3.94 -18.47 -28.91
CA GLU A 71 3.04 -19.38 -28.22
C GLU A 71 1.57 -18.94 -28.39
N GLY A 72 0.70 -19.89 -28.80
CA GLY A 72 -0.75 -19.71 -28.89
C GLY A 72 -1.30 -19.92 -30.31
N GLU A 73 -2.16 -20.92 -30.48
CA GLU A 73 -2.95 -21.10 -31.70
C GLU A 73 -4.18 -20.18 -31.65
N TYR A 74 -4.42 -19.42 -32.71
CA TYR A 74 -5.62 -18.59 -32.82
C TYR A 74 -6.83 -19.48 -33.01
N VAL A 75 -7.78 -19.42 -32.06
CA VAL A 75 -9.04 -20.15 -32.15
C VAL A 75 -10.08 -19.25 -32.83
N ASP A 76 -10.52 -19.60 -34.02
CA ASP A 76 -11.62 -18.91 -34.70
C ASP A 76 -12.94 -19.27 -34.01
N PHE A 77 -13.68 -18.25 -33.57
CA PHE A 77 -15.00 -18.42 -32.99
C PHE A 77 -16.07 -18.38 -34.09
N THR A 78 -16.92 -19.40 -34.14
CA THR A 78 -18.14 -19.37 -34.97
C THR A 78 -19.29 -18.83 -34.13
N ILE A 79 -19.81 -17.66 -34.50
CA ILE A 79 -21.05 -17.13 -33.92
C ILE A 79 -22.20 -17.99 -34.47
N SER A 80 -22.62 -18.99 -33.69
CA SER A 80 -23.77 -19.82 -34.01
C SER A 80 -25.07 -19.14 -33.58
N ASP A 81 -25.38 -17.98 -34.18
CA ASP A 81 -26.70 -17.36 -34.08
C ASP A 81 -27.37 -17.36 -35.45
N LYS A 82 -27.69 -18.56 -35.96
CA LYS A 82 -28.63 -18.74 -37.07
C LYS A 82 -29.40 -20.06 -36.93
N GLN A 83 -30.39 -20.07 -36.04
CA GLN A 83 -31.66 -20.79 -36.24
C GLN A 83 -32.59 -20.55 -35.03
N ASP A 84 -33.40 -19.49 -35.06
CA ASP A 84 -34.83 -19.58 -34.67
C ASP A 84 -35.66 -18.33 -35.05
N THR A 85 -35.60 -17.90 -36.31
CA THR A 85 -36.61 -16.97 -36.86
C THR A 85 -37.07 -17.49 -38.21
N ASP A 86 -37.72 -18.65 -38.20
CA ASP A 86 -38.45 -19.19 -39.35
C ASP A 86 -39.67 -20.01 -38.88
N LYS A 87 -40.39 -19.54 -37.85
CA LYS A 87 -41.72 -20.04 -37.45
C LYS A 87 -42.56 -18.96 -36.72
N ALA A 88 -43.17 -18.05 -37.48
CA ALA A 88 -44.48 -17.49 -37.16
C ALA A 88 -44.97 -16.60 -38.31
N GLU A 89 -45.98 -17.13 -39.02
CA GLU A 89 -47.06 -16.43 -39.74
C GLU A 89 -46.76 -15.46 -40.89
#